data_AF-A0A4Y1R0F7-F1
#
_entry.id   AF-A0A4Y1R0F7-F1
#
_cell.length_a   1.000
_cell.length_b   1.000
_cell.length_c   1.000
_cell.angle_alpha   90.00
_cell.angle_beta   90.00
_cell.angle_gamma   90.00
#
_symmetry.space_group_name_H-M   'P 1'
#
loop_
_entity.id
_entity.type
_entity.pdbx_description
1 polymer ?
#
loop_
_entity_poly.entity_id
_entity_poly.type
_entity_poly.pdbx_seq_one_letter_code
_entity_poly.pdbx_strand_id
1 'polypeptide(L)'
;MLSELINILQEQKSLLFQISYQPKIIEWQKIIYMLSWFHPLAKAKVHVSFISTPKNIRRLSKISPDLQPFMHLDSIPFPALASGFLPEGAEATVNIPFEKMDI
;
A
#
# COMPACT_ATOMS: atom_id res chain seq x y z
N MET A 1 -11.03 1.35 -21.99
CA MET A 1 -9.97 0.77 -21.13
C MET A 1 -10.14 1.12 -19.64
N LEU A 2 -9.91 2.36 -19.17
CA LEU A 2 -9.97 2.71 -17.74
C LEU A 2 -11.41 2.68 -17.16
N SER A 3 -12.38 3.14 -17.94
CA SER A 3 -13.81 3.10 -17.63
C SER A 3 -14.39 1.68 -17.61
N GLU A 4 -13.96 0.81 -18.54
CA GLU A 4 -14.35 -0.61 -18.53
C GLU A 4 -13.77 -1.36 -17.33
N LEU A 5 -12.52 -1.07 -16.97
CA LEU A 5 -11.89 -1.63 -15.77
C LEU A 5 -12.65 -1.19 -14.50
N ILE A 6 -13.04 0.09 -14.41
CA ILE A 6 -13.86 0.56 -13.29
C ILE A 6 -15.23 -0.13 -13.25
N ASN A 7 -15.89 -0.31 -14.40
CA ASN A 7 -17.18 -1.02 -14.45
C ASN A 7 -17.06 -2.49 -14.00
N ILE A 8 -16.05 -3.21 -14.47
CA ILE A 8 -15.75 -4.58 -14.04
C ILE A 8 -15.48 -4.62 -12.53
N LEU A 9 -14.75 -3.63 -12.00
CA LEU A 9 -14.43 -3.54 -10.59
C LEU A 9 -15.62 -3.09 -9.73
N GLN A 10 -16.60 -2.36 -10.28
CA GLN A 10 -17.86 -2.05 -9.60
C GLN A 10 -18.75 -3.29 -9.45
N GLU A 11 -18.72 -4.20 -10.43
CA GLU A 11 -19.37 -5.51 -10.32
C GLU A 11 -18.69 -6.37 -9.24
N GLN A 12 -17.35 -6.30 -9.14
CA GLN A 12 -16.53 -6.91 -8.09
C GLN A 12 -16.55 -6.02 -6.83
N LYS A 13 -17.66 -6.02 -6.07
CA LYS A 13 -17.97 -5.14 -4.91
C LYS A 13 -16.84 -4.88 -3.89
N SER A 14 -15.74 -5.65 -3.89
CA SER A 14 -14.59 -5.48 -3.01
C SER A 14 -13.28 -5.88 -3.71
N LEU A 15 -12.21 -5.10 -3.48
CA LEU A 15 -10.85 -5.42 -3.87
C LEU A 15 -9.93 -5.49 -2.66
N LEU A 16 -9.18 -6.59 -2.55
CA LEU A 16 -8.15 -6.77 -1.55
C LEU A 16 -6.77 -6.54 -2.15
N PHE A 17 -6.07 -5.52 -1.65
CA PHE A 17 -4.68 -5.27 -1.98
C PHE A 17 -3.79 -5.76 -0.84
N GLN A 18 -3.14 -6.90 -1.05
CA GLN A 18 -2.16 -7.45 -0.13
C GLN A 18 -0.76 -7.24 -0.69
N ILE A 19 0.08 -6.50 0.03
CA ILE A 19 1.51 -6.43 -0.29
C ILE A 19 2.20 -7.63 0.38
N SER A 20 2.41 -8.70 -0.39
CA SER A 20 3.23 -9.84 0.04
C SER A 20 4.71 -9.42 0.05
N TYR A 21 5.38 -9.66 1.17
CA TYR A 21 6.78 -9.29 1.37
C TYR A 21 7.67 -10.12 0.45
N GLN A 22 8.29 -9.48 -0.55
CA GLN A 22 9.39 -10.07 -1.31
C GLN A 22 10.70 -9.49 -0.74
N PRO A 23 11.64 -10.33 -0.24
CA PRO A 23 12.87 -9.86 0.40
C PRO A 23 13.82 -9.11 -0.55
N LYS A 24 13.51 -9.11 -1.86
CA LYS A 24 14.16 -8.27 -2.86
C LYS A 24 13.21 -7.13 -3.21
N ILE A 25 13.32 -6.03 -2.49
CA ILE A 25 12.85 -4.70 -2.90
C ILE A 25 11.35 -4.68 -3.21
N ILE A 26 10.51 -4.42 -2.19
CA ILE A 26 9.26 -3.73 -2.50
C ILE A 26 9.66 -2.30 -2.86
N GLU A 27 9.76 -2.04 -4.15
CA GLU A 27 9.98 -0.71 -4.68
C GLU A 27 8.86 0.19 -4.17
N TRP A 28 9.23 1.29 -3.52
CA TRP A 28 8.27 2.32 -3.10
C TRP A 28 7.37 2.78 -4.26
N GLN A 29 7.89 2.74 -5.50
CA GLN A 29 7.11 2.89 -6.72
C GLN A 29 5.84 2.02 -6.72
N LYS A 30 5.92 0.72 -6.40
CA LYS A 30 4.76 -0.19 -6.44
C LYS A 30 3.68 0.22 -5.45
N ILE A 31 4.08 0.69 -4.26
CA ILE A 31 3.15 1.25 -3.27
C ILE A 31 2.51 2.51 -3.84
N ILE A 32 3.30 3.45 -4.38
CA ILE A 32 2.80 4.71 -4.96
C ILE A 32 1.84 4.45 -6.13
N TYR A 33 2.18 3.53 -7.03
CA TYR A 33 1.31 3.13 -8.13
C TYR A 33 0.00 2.57 -7.60
N MET A 34 0.04 1.66 -6.62
CA MET A 34 -1.16 1.08 -6.05
C MET A 34 -2.04 2.13 -5.33
N LEU A 35 -1.42 3.07 -4.61
CA LEU A 35 -2.12 4.19 -3.97
C LEU A 35 -2.74 5.17 -4.96
N SER A 36 -2.20 5.26 -6.18
CA SER A 36 -2.77 6.10 -7.24
C SER A 36 -4.16 5.59 -7.69
N TRP A 37 -4.44 4.30 -7.49
CA TRP A 37 -5.74 3.69 -7.80
C TRP A 37 -6.74 3.69 -6.64
N PHE A 38 -6.27 3.84 -5.40
CA PHE A 38 -7.12 3.80 -4.20
C PHE A 38 -8.23 4.85 -4.22
N HIS A 39 -7.87 6.11 -4.48
CA HIS A 39 -8.83 7.21 -4.46
C HIS A 39 -9.85 7.13 -5.61
N PRO A 40 -9.46 6.87 -6.87
CA PRO A 40 -10.41 6.66 -7.96
C PRO A 40 -11.39 5.51 -7.71
N LEU A 41 -10.93 4.38 -7.16
CA LEU A 41 -11.79 3.22 -6.89
C LEU A 41 -12.78 3.50 -5.75
N ALA A 42 -12.32 4.12 -4.65
CA ALA A 42 -13.20 4.54 -3.56
C ALA A 42 -14.23 5.58 -4.02
N LYS A 43 -13.83 6.55 -4.88
CA LYS A 43 -14.77 7.50 -5.52
C LYS A 43 -15.83 6.81 -6.38
N ALA A 44 -15.47 5.69 -6.99
CA ALA A 44 -16.40 4.83 -7.74
C ALA A 44 -17.24 3.92 -6.83
N LYS A 45 -17.17 4.08 -5.49
CA LYS A 45 -17.87 3.28 -4.48
C LYS A 45 -17.47 1.80 -4.45
N VAL A 46 -16.29 1.47 -4.96
CA VAL A 46 -15.69 0.14 -4.80
C VAL A 46 -15.06 0.08 -3.42
N HIS A 47 -15.35 -0.97 -2.63
CA HIS A 47 -14.68 -1.17 -1.35
C HIS A 47 -13.25 -1.61 -1.58
N VAL A 48 -12.30 -0.90 -0.97
CA VAL A 48 -10.88 -1.15 -1.11
C VAL A 48 -10.27 -1.45 0.25
N SER A 49 -9.64 -2.61 0.38
CA SER A 49 -8.87 -2.98 1.57
C SER A 49 -7.38 -2.90 1.29
N PHE A 50 -6.64 -2.17 2.13
CA PHE A 50 -5.19 -2.11 2.14
C PHE A 50 -4.63 -2.84 3.34
N ILE A 51 -3.84 -3.88 3.10
CA ILE A 51 -3.13 -4.57 4.17
C ILE A 51 -1.63 -4.29 4.02
N SER A 52 -1.03 -3.67 5.04
CA SER A 52 0.40 -3.37 5.05
C SER A 52 0.95 -3.25 6.46
N THR A 53 2.22 -2.89 6.59
CA THR A 53 2.89 -2.77 7.89
C THR A 53 2.56 -1.42 8.53
N PRO A 54 2.61 -1.28 9.86
CA PRO A 54 2.14 -0.07 10.56
C PRO A 54 2.79 1.24 10.08
N LYS A 55 4.09 1.26 9.75
CA LYS A 55 4.76 2.46 9.21
C LYS A 55 4.39 2.74 7.75
N ASN A 56 4.04 1.73 6.96
CA ASN A 56 3.55 1.95 5.60
C ASN A 56 2.15 2.58 5.59
N ILE A 57 1.25 2.11 6.45
CA ILE A 57 -0.10 2.70 6.59
C ILE A 57 0.00 4.15 7.07
N ARG A 58 0.92 4.45 8.01
CA ARG A 58 1.14 5.82 8.50
C ARG A 58 1.64 6.81 7.44
N ARG A 59 2.19 6.34 6.32
CA ARG A 59 2.65 7.19 5.21
C ARG A 59 1.55 7.53 4.21
N LEU A 60 0.41 6.87 4.31
CA LEU A 60 -0.74 7.20 3.46
C LEU A 60 -1.19 8.62 3.76
N SER A 61 -1.54 9.35 2.71
CA SER A 61 -2.19 10.64 2.86
C SER A 61 -3.50 10.48 3.64
N LYS A 62 -3.89 11.52 4.39
CA LYS A 62 -5.19 11.51 5.08
C LYS A 62 -6.30 11.21 4.08
N ILE A 63 -7.11 10.22 4.43
CA ILE A 63 -8.30 9.85 3.68
C ILE A 63 -9.36 10.93 3.88
N SER A 64 -9.95 11.40 2.78
CA SER A 64 -11.11 12.30 2.82
C SER A 64 -12.33 11.59 3.46
N PRO A 65 -13.10 12.25 4.35
CA PRO A 65 -14.20 11.62 5.09
C PRO A 65 -15.26 10.94 4.22
N ASP A 66 -15.55 11.47 3.04
CA ASP A 66 -16.48 10.92 2.06
C ASP A 66 -16.02 9.57 1.47
N LEU A 67 -14.73 9.27 1.52
CA LEU A 67 -14.15 8.03 1.02
C LEU A 67 -13.91 6.99 2.12
N GLN A 68 -13.93 7.38 3.39
CA GLN A 68 -13.70 6.45 4.52
C GLN A 68 -14.62 5.21 4.51
N PRO A 69 -15.92 5.30 4.19
CA PRO A 69 -16.80 4.12 4.18
C PRO A 69 -16.40 3.05 3.17
N PHE A 70 -15.60 3.42 2.16
CA PHE A 70 -15.17 2.54 1.07
C PHE A 70 -13.72 2.10 1.22
N MET A 71 -13.03 2.48 2.30
CA MET A 71 -11.63 2.15 2.50
C MET A 71 -11.39 1.51 3.86
N HIS A 72 -10.78 0.33 3.84
CA HIS A 72 -10.32 -0.39 5.02
C HIS A 72 -8.79 -0.45 5.00
N LEU A 73 -8.15 0.03 6.07
CA LEU A 73 -6.70 -0.01 6.22
C LEU A 73 -6.37 -0.89 7.42
N ASP A 74 -5.76 -2.05 7.19
CA ASP A 74 -5.42 -3.00 8.23
C ASP A 74 -3.92 -3.24 8.31
N SER A 75 -3.39 -3.22 9.53
CA SER A 75 -1.97 -3.43 9.76
C SER A 75 -1.63 -4.88 10.05
N ILE A 76 -0.59 -5.39 9.40
CA ILE A 76 0.08 -6.66 9.75
C ILE A 76 1.48 -6.39 10.31
N PRO A 77 1.95 -7.14 11.32
CA PRO A 77 3.29 -6.98 11.85
C PRO A 77 4.35 -7.12 10.75
N PHE A 78 5.42 -6.33 10.87
CA PHE A 78 6.57 -6.45 10.00
C PHE A 78 7.26 -7.80 10.23
N PRO A 79 7.52 -8.62 9.19
CA PRO A 79 8.18 -9.91 9.37
C PRO A 79 9.61 -9.73 9.86
N ALA A 80 10.08 -10.64 10.72
CA ALA A 80 11.49 -10.69 11.09
C ALA A 80 12.33 -11.04 9.85
N LEU A 81 13.13 -10.10 9.38
CA LEU A 81 14.10 -10.33 8.30
C LEU A 81 15.42 -10.82 8.88
N ALA A 82 16.20 -11.53 8.05
CA ALA A 82 17.58 -11.82 8.38
C ALA A 82 18.36 -10.51 8.62
N SER A 83 19.37 -10.56 9.48
CA SER A 83 20.20 -9.40 9.80
C SER A 83 20.83 -8.80 8.54
N GLY A 84 20.78 -7.47 8.40
CA GLY A 84 21.43 -6.72 7.32
C GLY A 84 20.52 -6.30 6.15
N PHE A 85 19.24 -6.72 6.12
CA PHE A 85 18.33 -6.30 5.04
C PHE A 85 17.76 -4.89 5.23
N LEU A 86 17.43 -4.52 6.46
CA LEU A 86 16.93 -3.20 6.82
C LEU A 86 17.47 -2.81 8.20
N PRO A 87 17.64 -1.50 8.49
CA PRO A 87 17.93 -1.02 9.84
C PRO A 87 16.87 -1.47 10.86
N GLU A 88 17.24 -1.51 12.14
CA GLU A 88 16.29 -1.86 13.21
C GLU A 88 15.05 -0.95 13.17
N GLY A 89 13.88 -1.58 13.21
CA GLY A 89 12.58 -0.91 13.15
C GLY A 89 12.24 -0.31 11.78
N ALA A 90 13.07 -0.42 10.74
CA ALA A 90 12.68 -0.03 9.40
C ALA A 90 11.72 -1.07 8.81
N GLU A 91 10.66 -0.59 8.15
CA GLU A 91 9.68 -1.47 7.49
C GLU A 91 9.74 -1.36 5.96
N ALA A 92 10.58 -0.46 5.44
CA ALA A 92 10.77 -0.26 4.02
C ALA A 92 12.10 0.46 3.72
N THR A 93 12.57 0.35 2.49
CA THR A 93 13.85 0.93 2.06
C THR A 93 13.91 2.46 2.14
N VAL A 94 12.78 3.17 2.00
CA VAL A 94 12.73 4.65 2.24
C VAL A 94 13.08 5.03 3.69
N ASN A 95 13.11 4.09 4.63
CA ASN A 95 13.62 4.36 5.98
C ASN A 95 15.15 4.46 6.02
N ILE A 96 15.84 4.05 4.96
CA ILE A 96 17.28 4.16 4.82
C ILE A 96 17.57 5.52 4.19
N PRO A 97 18.36 6.40 4.84
CA PRO A 97 18.86 7.62 4.20
C PRO A 97 19.58 7.30 2.89
N PHE A 98 19.44 8.15 1.88
CA PHE A 98 20.05 7.91 0.56
C PHE A 98 21.58 7.75 0.66
N GLU A 99 22.20 8.48 1.58
CA GLU A 99 23.64 8.44 1.87
C GLU A 99 24.11 7.12 2.48
N LYS A 100 23.18 6.27 2.93
CA LYS A 100 23.43 4.96 3.54
C LYS A 100 22.97 3.80 2.64
N MET A 101 22.53 4.08 1.41
CA MET A 101 22.26 3.04 0.44
C MET A 101 23.58 2.68 -0.26
N ASP A 102 24.03 1.44 -0.08
CA ASP A 102 25.11 0.86 -0.89
C ASP A 102 24.53 0.57 -2.30
N ILE A 103 24.64 1.54 -3.21
CA ILE A 103 24.21 1.44 -4.63
C ILE A 103 25.39 1.04 -5.51
#